data_AF-A0A2V5QSG7-F1
#
_entry.id   AF-A0A2V5QSG7-F1
#
_cell.length_a   1.000
_cell.length_b   1.000
_cell.length_c   1.000
_cell.angle_alpha   90.00
_cell.angle_beta   90.00
_cell.angle_gamma   90.00
#
_symmetry.space_group_name_H-M   'P 1'
#
loop_
_entity.id
_entity.type
_entity.pdbx_description
1 polymer ?
#
loop_
_entity_poly.entity_id
_entity_poly.type
_entity_poly.pdbx_seq_one_letter_code
_entity_poly.pdbx_strand_id
1 'polypeptide(L)' 'MALGFALMGWAENPLGDVSSNAPEFKNLSEIKWDKILPDLDENSPEICILRVDPKTHATSLLIRTP' A
#
# COMPACT_ATOMS: atom_id res chain seq x y z
N MET A 1 34.08 -38.25 -23.88
CA MET A 1 34.37 -37.35 -22.73
C MET A 1 34.64 -35.96 -23.26
N ALA A 2 33.63 -35.09 -23.22
CA ALA A 2 33.76 -33.65 -23.28
C ALA A 2 32.45 -33.10 -22.67
N LEU A 3 32.53 -32.72 -21.39
CA LEU A 3 31.45 -32.11 -20.63
C LEU A 3 31.38 -30.64 -21.02
N GLY A 4 30.34 -30.25 -21.77
CA GLY A 4 30.01 -28.86 -22.05
C GLY A 4 28.78 -28.45 -21.25
N PHE A 5 29.00 -27.85 -20.08
CA PHE A 5 27.96 -27.23 -19.27
C PHE A 5 27.50 -25.93 -19.96
N ALA A 6 26.42 -25.99 -20.72
CA ALA A 6 25.75 -24.80 -21.24
C ALA A 6 24.93 -24.14 -20.13
N LEU A 7 25.60 -23.19 -19.47
CA LEU A 7 25.10 -21.95 -18.89
C LEU A 7 23.58 -21.83 -18.71
N MET A 8 23.21 -21.96 -17.43
CA MET A 8 22.23 -21.13 -16.75
C MET A 8 22.18 -19.71 -17.36
N GLY A 9 21.01 -19.33 -17.84
CA GLY A 9 20.74 -17.99 -18.37
C GLY A 9 19.24 -17.76 -18.34
N TRP A 10 18.64 -17.93 -17.15
CA TRP A 10 17.38 -17.28 -16.81
C TRP A 10 17.55 -15.81 -17.21
N ALA A 11 16.91 -15.41 -18.32
CA ALA A 11 16.74 -14.01 -18.66
C ALA A 11 15.82 -13.41 -17.60
N GLU A 12 16.43 -12.90 -16.54
CA GLU A 12 15.81 -12.09 -15.50
C GLU A 12 15.07 -10.97 -16.21
N ASN A 13 13.75 -11.12 -16.27
CA ASN A 13 12.84 -10.18 -16.90
C ASN A 13 12.82 -8.93 -16.00
N PRO A 14 13.45 -7.79 -16.36
CA PRO A 14 13.45 -6.63 -15.49
C PRO A 14 12.18 -5.83 -15.76
N LEU A 15 11.03 -6.45 -15.51
CA LEU A 15 9.75 -5.78 -15.39
C LEU A 15 9.30 -5.92 -13.94
N GLY A 16 10.16 -5.49 -13.02
CA GLY A 16 9.72 -5.11 -11.69
C GLY A 16 8.91 -3.83 -11.87
N ASP A 17 7.60 -3.96 -11.72
CA ASP A 17 6.59 -2.90 -11.84
C ASP A 17 6.97 -1.68 -10.98
N VAL A 18 7.65 -0.69 -11.58
CA VAL A 18 8.02 0.57 -10.92
C VAL A 18 6.80 1.50 -10.80
N SER A 19 5.64 1.09 -11.34
CA SER A 19 4.44 1.93 -11.39
C SER A 19 3.64 1.95 -10.09
N SER A 20 3.81 0.98 -9.19
CA SER A 20 2.96 0.86 -7.99
C SER A 20 3.32 1.79 -6.82
N ASN A 21 4.33 2.65 -6.96
CA ASN A 21 4.81 3.52 -5.87
C ASN A 21 4.76 5.02 -6.20
N ALA A 22 4.06 5.41 -7.28
CA ALA A 22 3.77 6.82 -7.53
C ALA A 22 2.73 7.30 -6.50
N PRO A 23 2.82 8.56 -6.01
CA PRO A 23 1.81 9.10 -5.11
C PRO A 23 0.45 9.17 -5.81
N GLU A 24 -0.54 8.46 -5.27
CA GLU A 24 -1.93 8.56 -5.68
C GLU A 24 -2.61 9.72 -4.95
N PHE A 25 -3.24 10.61 -5.69
CA PHE A 25 -4.06 11.70 -5.15
C PHE A 25 -5.53 11.31 -5.28
N LYS A 26 -6.24 11.23 -4.16
CA LYS A 26 -7.67 10.89 -4.09
C LYS A 26 -8.43 12.00 -3.39
N ASN A 27 -9.65 12.27 -3.81
CA ASN A 27 -10.53 13.20 -3.11
C ASN A 27 -10.93 12.62 -1.75
N LEU A 28 -11.14 13.47 -0.74
CA LEU A 28 -11.54 13.03 0.61
C LEU A 28 -12.82 12.18 0.62
N SER A 29 -13.72 12.40 -0.34
CA SER A 29 -14.98 11.67 -0.50
C SER A 29 -14.81 10.25 -1.08
N GLU A 30 -13.71 9.98 -1.78
CA GLU A 30 -13.41 8.68 -2.40
C GLU A 30 -12.67 7.73 -1.45
N ILE A 31 -12.28 8.26 -0.29
CA ILE A 31 -11.52 7.57 0.73
C ILE A 31 -12.47 6.76 1.62
N LYS A 32 -12.02 5.57 2.04
CA LYS A 32 -12.76 4.75 3.01
C LYS A 32 -12.55 5.30 4.42
N TRP A 33 -13.66 5.58 5.08
CA TRP A 33 -13.72 6.09 6.44
C TRP A 33 -14.38 5.08 7.34
N ASP A 34 -13.71 4.76 8.43
CA ASP A 34 -14.21 3.86 9.46
C ASP A 34 -14.40 4.63 10.77
N LYS A 35 -15.51 4.36 11.47
CA LYS A 35 -15.75 4.92 12.80
C LYS A 35 -14.84 4.25 13.81
N ILE A 36 -14.09 5.06 14.57
CA ILE A 36 -13.25 4.55 15.65
C ILE A 36 -14.12 4.00 16.79
N LEU A 37 -15.24 4.68 17.08
CA LEU A 37 -16.20 4.34 18.13
C LEU A 37 -17.60 4.23 17.53
N PRO A 38 -17.99 3.07 16.96
CA PRO A 38 -19.26 2.93 16.25
C PRO A 38 -20.49 3.24 17.13
N ASP A 39 -20.38 3.04 18.45
CA ASP A 39 -21.45 3.31 19.42
C ASP A 39 -21.81 4.80 19.55
N LEU A 40 -20.88 5.71 19.19
CA LEU A 40 -21.09 7.16 19.27
C LEU A 40 -21.69 7.76 18.00
N ASP A 41 -21.88 6.93 16.98
CA ASP A 41 -22.44 7.27 15.68
C ASP A 41 -21.91 8.60 15.09
N GLU A 42 -22.73 9.66 14.99
CA GLU A 42 -22.31 10.97 14.43
C GLU A 42 -21.24 11.70 15.26
N ASN A 43 -21.11 11.37 16.54
CA ASN A 43 -20.09 11.93 17.43
C ASN A 43 -18.79 11.12 17.43
N SER A 44 -18.73 10.04 16.64
CA SER A 44 -17.52 9.24 16.53
C SER A 44 -16.48 9.96 15.68
N PRO A 45 -15.22 10.06 16.14
CA PRO A 45 -14.10 10.29 15.25
C PRO A 45 -14.05 9.19 14.18
N GLU A 46 -13.57 9.56 13.00
CA GLU A 46 -13.40 8.65 11.87
C GLU A 46 -11.95 8.60 11.44
N ILE A 47 -11.51 7.42 11.00
CA ILE A 47 -10.14 7.13 10.58
C ILE A 47 -10.11 6.64 9.14
N CYS A 48 -9.05 7.00 8.44
CA CYS A 48 -8.69 6.47 7.13
C CYS A 48 -7.21 6.06 7.13
N ILE A 49 -6.91 4.92 6.49
CA ILE A 49 -5.53 4.49 6.19
C ILE A 49 -5.12 5.00 4.80
N LEU A 50 -4.10 5.87 4.75
CA LEU A 50 -3.58 6.42 3.49
C LEU A 50 -2.51 5.51 2.88
N ARG A 51 -1.60 5.02 3.72
CA ARG A 51 -0.45 4.20 3.29
C ARG A 51 0.05 3.33 4.43
N VAL A 52 0.43 2.10 4.11
CA VAL A 52 1.18 1.20 5.00
C VAL A 52 2.53 0.93 4.32
N ASP A 53 3.63 1.26 4.98
CA ASP A 53 4.96 0.92 4.50
C ASP A 53 5.26 -0.56 4.79
N PRO A 54 5.49 -1.41 3.77
CA PRO A 54 5.63 -2.85 3.98
C PRO A 54 6.96 -3.26 4.62
N LYS A 55 7.95 -2.36 4.72
CA LYS A 55 9.28 -2.67 5.27
C LYS A 55 9.38 -2.30 6.75
N THR A 56 8.80 -1.17 7.11
CA THR A 56 8.85 -0.59 8.46
C THR A 56 7.54 -0.76 9.22
N HIS A 57 6.46 -1.13 8.54
CA HIS A 57 5.08 -1.12 9.04
C HIS A 57 4.60 0.25 9.52
N ALA A 58 5.30 1.32 9.15
CA ALA A 58 4.85 2.68 9.41
C ALA A 58 3.54 2.93 8.65
N THR A 59 2.53 3.41 9.36
CA THR A 59 1.20 3.64 8.80
C THR A 59 0.89 5.13 8.83
N SER A 60 0.56 5.68 7.66
CA SER A 60 0.03 7.03 7.52
C SER A 60 -1.48 6.98 7.56
N LEU A 61 -2.05 7.73 8.49
CA LEU A 61 -3.48 7.75 8.80
C LEU A 61 -3.99 9.18 8.73
N LEU A 62 -5.27 9.34 8.43
CA LEU A 62 -5.98 10.61 8.60
C LEU A 62 -7.12 10.38 9.59
N ILE A 63 -7.23 11.27 10.57
CA ILE A 63 -8.28 11.24 11.58
C ILE A 63 -9.08 12.51 11.43
N ARG A 64 -10.41 12.40 11.38
CA ARG A 64 -11.32 13.53 11.49
C ARG A 64 -12.14 13.40 12.76
N THR A 65 -12.27 14.50 13.47
CA THR A 65 -13.16 14.62 14.64
C THR A 65 -14.35 15.48 14.24
N PRO A 66 -15.58 15.12 14.63
CA PRO A 66 -16.73 16.00 14.49
C PRO A 66 -16.57 17.30 15.30
#